data_AF-A0A941S8M4-F1
#
_entry.id   AF-A0A941S8M4-F1
#
_cell.length_a   1.000
_cell.length_b   1.000
_cell.length_c   1.000
_cell.angle_alpha   90.00
_cell.angle_beta   90.00
_cell.angle_gamma   90.00
#
_symmetry.space_group_name_H-M   'P 1'
#
loop_
_entity.id
_entity.type
_entity.pdbx_description
1 polymer ?
#
loop_
_entity_poly.entity_id
_entity_poly.type
_entity_poly.pdbx_seq_one_letter_code
_entity_poly.pdbx_strand_id
1 'polypeptide(L)'
;MTEQSPADRINRASNEIFDATSFLSGTNAAFLEGLYAQYLANPASVDPQWQAYFQGLGEQGLSPTQLGRGPAWKRDSKPGIPADEITGALSGQAAPLPKPAKPGAKGAPTGENARAVAQDSIRAIQLVRAYRIIGHLEADLDPLKITPRTPHPQLDPAFYGFHDAEMDKPIFIDGVMGVESASPRQIVDLLKRTYCGRIGYEFMHITDAEQKDWLQRRIEGPDKDIHFTPEGKKAILNKLIEGEGFEKFAANRFVGTKRFGLDGGEATIPALEQIIKRGGQLGVKEIVLGMAHRGRLNVLVNVMGKPYRQLFHEFQGGAANPSEVEGSGDVKYHLGASSDREFDGQQVHLSLTPNPSHLEIVNPVVLGKARAKQHQLRDTQSRASVLPLLIHGDAAFSGQGVVAECFAASGTKGFRTGGTIHFIINNQIGFTTAPIYSRSSPYCTDVALMVQAPIFHVNGDDPEAVVHAARIATEFRQLFHKDVVIDMICYRRFGHNETDEPAFTQPQMYRVIKDHATTLQLYSKKLVSEGT
;
A
#
# COMPACT_ATOMS: atom_id res chain seq x y z
N MET A 1 -4.84 46.15 58.13
CA MET A 1 -5.91 46.99 57.56
C MET A 1 -5.28 47.95 56.59
N THR A 2 -5.27 47.62 55.30
CA THR A 2 -4.88 48.54 54.23
C THR A 2 -6.15 49.00 53.56
N GLU A 3 -6.56 50.24 53.83
CA GLU A 3 -7.69 50.87 53.15
C GLU A 3 -7.34 51.07 51.67
N GLN A 4 -8.11 50.41 50.80
CA GLN A 4 -8.00 50.57 49.34
C GLN A 4 -8.55 51.92 48.90
N SER A 5 -7.90 52.51 47.88
CA SER A 5 -8.24 53.83 47.36
C SER A 5 -9.64 53.88 46.73
N PRO A 6 -10.33 55.03 46.74
CA PRO A 6 -11.66 55.18 46.13
C PRO A 6 -11.69 54.88 44.62
N ALA A 7 -10.58 55.12 43.91
CA ALA A 7 -10.47 54.89 42.47
C ALA A 7 -10.50 53.40 42.11
N ASP A 8 -9.92 52.53 42.95
CA ASP A 8 -9.91 51.08 42.72
C ASP A 8 -11.28 50.44 42.97
N ARG A 9 -12.13 51.06 43.80
CA ARG A 9 -13.52 50.60 44.01
C ARG A 9 -14.41 50.93 42.82
N ILE A 10 -14.22 52.09 42.17
CA ILE A 10 -15.03 52.52 41.02
C ILE A 10 -14.71 51.67 39.78
N ASN A 11 -13.44 51.34 39.55
CA ASN A 11 -13.03 50.50 38.41
C ASN A 11 -13.46 49.03 38.55
N ARG A 12 -13.49 48.47 39.78
CA ARG A 12 -14.06 47.12 40.00
C ARG A 12 -15.56 47.06 39.79
N ALA A 13 -16.31 48.03 40.32
CA ALA A 13 -17.76 48.09 40.12
C ALA A 13 -18.14 48.22 38.63
N SER A 14 -17.35 48.97 37.86
CA SER A 14 -17.59 49.15 36.42
C SER A 14 -17.30 47.89 35.61
N ASN A 15 -16.25 47.12 35.97
CA ASN A 15 -15.92 45.86 35.30
C ASN A 15 -16.88 44.72 35.68
N GLU A 16 -17.37 44.68 36.92
CA GLU A 16 -18.39 43.70 37.34
C GLU A 16 -19.74 43.94 36.64
N ILE A 17 -20.14 45.21 36.45
CA ILE A 17 -21.34 45.56 35.66
C ILE A 17 -21.13 45.22 34.18
N PHE A 18 -19.94 45.47 33.63
CA PHE A 18 -19.61 45.14 32.25
C PHE A 18 -19.64 43.63 32.01
N ASP A 19 -19.05 42.80 32.88
CA ASP A 19 -19.11 41.35 32.78
C ASP A 19 -20.55 40.83 32.94
N ALA A 20 -21.31 41.38 33.90
CA ALA A 20 -22.69 41.01 34.14
C ALA A 20 -23.65 41.43 33.01
N THR A 21 -23.29 42.40 32.16
CA THR A 21 -24.13 42.87 31.05
C THR A 21 -23.54 42.56 29.67
N SER A 22 -22.35 41.95 29.59
CA SER A 22 -21.66 41.65 28.32
C SER A 22 -22.46 40.72 27.40
N PHE A 23 -23.34 39.88 27.98
CA PHE A 23 -24.22 38.99 27.21
C PHE A 23 -25.27 39.75 26.39
N LEU A 24 -25.55 41.03 26.73
CA LEU A 24 -26.45 41.95 26.02
C LEU A 24 -25.76 42.69 24.86
N SER A 25 -24.50 42.35 24.56
CA SER A 25 -23.76 42.96 23.45
C SER A 25 -24.34 42.59 22.07
N GLY A 26 -24.12 43.47 21.08
CA GLY A 26 -24.78 43.41 19.76
C GLY A 26 -24.56 42.12 18.95
N THR A 27 -23.58 41.28 19.29
CA THR A 27 -23.39 39.97 18.67
C THR A 27 -24.46 38.94 19.05
N ASN A 28 -25.15 39.12 20.19
CA ASN A 28 -26.23 38.24 20.65
C ASN A 28 -27.63 38.82 20.41
N ALA A 29 -27.74 39.96 19.73
CA ALA A 29 -28.99 40.70 19.58
C ALA A 29 -30.12 39.85 18.96
N ALA A 30 -29.84 39.12 17.87
CA ALA A 30 -30.85 38.28 17.21
C ALA A 30 -31.34 37.10 18.09
N PHE A 31 -30.46 36.57 18.95
CA PHE A 31 -30.81 35.50 19.89
C PHE A 31 -31.70 36.03 21.02
N LEU A 32 -31.34 37.20 21.59
CA LEU A 32 -32.11 37.86 22.64
C LEU A 32 -33.48 38.34 22.13
N GLU A 33 -33.55 38.88 20.92
CA GLU A 33 -34.82 39.24 20.26
C GLU A 33 -35.73 38.02 20.06
N GLY A 34 -35.16 36.89 19.61
CA GLY A 34 -35.90 35.64 19.46
C GLY A 34 -36.41 35.08 20.79
N LEU A 35 -35.58 35.13 21.83
CA LEU A 35 -35.93 34.65 23.17
C LEU A 35 -37.00 35.55 23.83
N TYR A 36 -36.92 36.87 23.61
CA TYR A 36 -37.93 37.81 24.09
C TYR A 36 -39.26 37.68 23.33
N ALA A 37 -39.22 37.41 22.02
CA ALA A 37 -40.43 37.12 21.25
C ALA A 37 -41.15 35.84 21.74
N GLN A 38 -40.39 34.81 22.15
CA GLN A 38 -40.95 33.61 22.78
C GLN A 38 -41.56 33.92 24.16
N TYR A 39 -40.89 34.74 24.98
CA TYR A 39 -41.44 35.20 26.26
C TYR A 39 -42.76 35.98 26.09
N LEU A 40 -42.85 36.89 25.11
CA LEU A 40 -44.07 37.64 24.81
C LEU A 40 -45.21 36.75 24.30
N ALA A 41 -44.90 35.66 23.59
CA ALA A 41 -45.90 34.70 23.12
C ALA A 41 -46.38 33.77 24.25
N ASN A 42 -45.46 33.30 25.10
CA ASN A 42 -45.77 32.52 26.29
C ASN A 42 -44.65 32.64 27.35
N PRO A 43 -44.87 33.35 28.46
CA PRO A 43 -43.84 33.54 29.49
C PRO A 43 -43.28 32.24 30.07
N ALA A 44 -44.09 31.18 30.15
CA ALA A 44 -43.66 29.88 30.68
C ALA A 44 -42.75 29.08 29.72
N SER A 45 -42.55 29.55 28.49
CA SER A 45 -41.73 28.88 27.48
C SER A 45 -40.22 29.16 27.61
N VAL A 46 -39.85 30.14 28.44
CA VAL A 46 -38.45 30.51 28.71
C VAL A 46 -38.09 30.26 30.17
N ASP A 47 -36.80 30.09 30.47
CA ASP A 47 -36.30 29.79 31.81
C ASP A 47 -36.69 30.87 32.84
N PRO A 48 -36.99 30.51 34.11
CA PRO A 48 -37.36 31.46 35.17
C PRO A 48 -36.41 32.65 35.35
N GLN A 49 -35.10 32.48 35.10
CA GLN A 49 -34.14 33.59 35.18
C GLN A 49 -34.37 34.64 34.08
N TRP A 50 -34.74 34.21 32.88
CA TRP A 50 -35.09 35.09 31.76
C TRP A 50 -36.46 35.74 31.95
N GLN A 51 -37.42 35.03 32.55
CA GLN A 51 -38.72 35.60 32.91
C GLN A 51 -38.55 36.79 33.86
N ALA A 52 -37.75 36.64 34.92
CA ALA A 52 -37.47 37.70 35.87
C ALA A 52 -36.74 38.89 35.22
N TYR A 53 -35.78 38.61 34.33
CA TYR A 53 -35.05 39.63 33.58
C TYR A 53 -35.99 40.44 32.65
N PHE A 54 -36.79 39.77 31.83
CA PHE A 54 -37.72 40.43 30.90
C PHE A 54 -38.88 41.14 31.60
N GLN A 55 -39.34 40.64 32.75
CA GLN A 55 -40.32 41.33 33.59
C GLN A 55 -39.76 42.63 34.18
N GLY A 56 -38.46 42.67 34.48
CA GLY A 56 -37.75 43.85 34.97
C GLY A 56 -37.54 44.97 33.94
N LEU A 57 -37.68 44.69 32.63
CA LEU A 57 -37.53 45.69 31.57
C LEU A 57 -38.72 46.66 31.49
N GLY A 58 -39.88 46.30 32.04
CA GLY A 58 -41.03 47.23 32.18
C GLY A 58 -41.70 47.67 30.87
N GLU A 59 -41.37 47.05 29.74
CA GLU A 59 -41.97 47.40 28.44
C GLU A 59 -43.39 46.84 28.32
N GLN A 60 -44.39 47.73 28.26
CA GLN A 60 -45.77 47.35 27.99
C GLN A 60 -46.15 47.73 26.54
N GLY A 61 -46.66 46.76 25.78
CA GLY A 61 -47.31 47.01 24.48
C GLY A 61 -46.58 46.52 23.22
N LEU A 62 -45.50 45.74 23.34
CA LEU A 62 -44.85 45.11 22.18
C LEU A 62 -45.50 43.76 21.86
N SER A 63 -45.91 43.57 20.60
CA SER A 63 -46.40 42.27 20.11
C SER A 63 -45.24 41.43 19.55
N PRO A 64 -45.29 40.08 19.66
CA PRO A 64 -44.24 39.19 19.11
C PRO A 64 -43.94 39.44 17.61
N THR A 65 -44.93 39.96 16.88
CA THR A 65 -44.85 40.28 15.45
C THR A 65 -44.08 41.56 15.10
N GLN A 66 -43.72 42.39 16.08
CA GLN A 66 -43.01 43.66 15.87
C GLN A 66 -41.50 43.57 16.09
N LEU A 67 -41.03 42.51 16.74
CA LEU A 67 -39.60 42.22 16.95
C LEU A 67 -39.07 41.37 15.78
N GLY A 68 -38.00 41.81 15.13
CA GLY A 68 -37.31 41.02 14.09
C GLY A 68 -37.95 41.02 12.68
N ARG A 69 -39.00 41.80 12.40
CA ARG A 69 -39.44 42.03 11.01
C ARG A 69 -38.44 42.96 10.31
N GLY A 70 -37.83 42.46 9.23
CA GLY A 70 -37.17 43.31 8.25
C GLY A 70 -38.10 44.43 7.75
N PRO A 71 -37.58 45.43 7.03
CA PRO A 71 -38.30 46.68 6.77
C PRO A 71 -39.68 46.44 6.14
N ALA A 72 -40.66 47.27 6.52
CA ALA A 72 -42.10 47.08 6.30
C ALA A 72 -42.58 46.87 4.84
N TRP A 73 -41.68 47.02 3.86
CA TRP A 73 -41.94 46.77 2.44
C TRP A 73 -41.61 45.33 1.99
N LYS A 74 -41.07 44.49 2.88
CA LYS A 74 -40.80 43.08 2.59
C LYS A 74 -42.13 42.31 2.59
N ARG A 75 -42.63 41.96 1.40
CA ARG A 75 -43.89 41.22 1.22
C ARG A 75 -43.76 39.78 1.73
N ASP A 76 -44.67 39.38 2.63
CA ASP A 76 -44.69 38.05 3.26
C ASP A 76 -45.15 36.91 2.33
N SER A 77 -45.64 37.23 1.13
CA SER A 77 -46.03 36.23 0.13
C SER A 77 -45.87 36.75 -1.30
N LYS A 78 -45.52 35.85 -2.23
CA LYS A 78 -45.52 36.14 -3.67
C LYS A 78 -46.97 36.34 -4.13
N PRO A 79 -47.30 37.39 -4.90
CA PRO A 79 -48.62 37.52 -5.53
C PRO A 79 -48.87 36.33 -6.46
N GLY A 80 -50.05 35.71 -6.36
CA GLY A 80 -50.47 34.67 -7.29
C GLY A 80 -50.66 35.26 -8.68
N ILE A 81 -49.90 34.77 -9.65
CA ILE A 81 -50.11 35.08 -11.07
C ILE A 81 -51.22 34.14 -11.56
N PRO A 82 -52.30 34.63 -12.18
CA PRO A 82 -53.31 33.76 -12.77
C PRO A 82 -52.68 32.88 -13.87
N ALA A 83 -53.09 31.61 -13.90
CA ALA A 83 -52.57 30.60 -14.82
C ALA A 83 -53.44 30.53 -16.09
N ASP A 84 -53.48 31.65 -16.81
CA ASP A 84 -54.14 31.80 -18.10
C ASP A 84 -53.14 31.69 -19.26
N GLU A 85 -53.65 31.31 -20.43
CA GLU A 85 -52.85 30.83 -21.58
C GLU A 85 -51.84 31.87 -22.08
N ILE A 86 -52.20 33.15 -21.99
CA ILE A 86 -51.36 34.30 -22.37
C ILE A 86 -50.18 34.45 -21.39
N THR A 87 -50.41 34.17 -20.11
CA THR A 87 -49.46 34.32 -18.99
C THR A 87 -48.44 33.17 -18.96
N GLY A 88 -48.84 31.97 -19.41
CA GLY A 88 -47.95 30.84 -19.64
C GLY A 88 -47.00 31.04 -20.85
N ALA A 89 -47.50 31.65 -21.92
CA ALA A 89 -46.70 31.92 -23.13
C ALA A 89 -45.60 32.98 -22.91
N LEU A 90 -45.83 33.97 -22.04
CA LEU A 90 -44.87 35.04 -21.74
C LEU A 90 -43.84 34.67 -20.65
N SER A 91 -44.15 33.72 -19.77
CA SER A 91 -43.29 33.32 -18.65
C SER A 91 -42.39 32.10 -18.92
N GLY A 92 -42.55 31.44 -20.08
CA GLY A 92 -41.75 30.27 -20.46
C GLY A 92 -42.09 28.99 -19.72
N GLN A 93 -43.18 28.96 -18.94
CA GLN A 93 -43.67 27.75 -18.26
C GLN A 93 -44.78 27.11 -19.10
N ALA A 94 -44.41 26.14 -19.95
CA ALA A 94 -45.37 25.32 -20.69
C ALA A 94 -46.19 24.44 -19.74
N ALA A 95 -47.45 24.16 -20.12
CA ALA A 95 -48.36 23.29 -19.37
C ALA A 95 -47.76 21.87 -19.16
N PRO A 96 -48.03 21.21 -18.02
CA PRO A 96 -47.41 19.92 -17.71
C PRO A 96 -47.94 18.83 -18.64
N LEU A 97 -47.02 18.09 -19.26
CA LEU A 97 -47.33 16.82 -19.94
C LEU A 97 -47.94 15.81 -18.93
N PRO A 98 -48.82 14.90 -19.38
CA PRO A 98 -49.44 13.91 -18.50
C PRO A 98 -48.36 13.02 -17.85
N LYS A 99 -48.41 12.95 -16.51
CA LYS A 99 -47.47 12.17 -15.70
C LYS A 99 -47.57 10.69 -16.07
N PRO A 100 -46.44 9.97 -16.32
CA PRO A 100 -46.48 8.52 -16.44
C PRO A 100 -46.98 7.92 -15.12
N ALA A 101 -47.74 6.83 -15.24
CA ALA A 101 -48.29 6.11 -14.10
C ALA A 101 -47.20 5.74 -13.09
N LYS A 102 -47.43 6.06 -11.81
CA LYS A 102 -46.55 5.66 -10.69
C LYS A 102 -46.38 4.14 -10.71
N PRO A 103 -45.16 3.60 -10.70
CA PRO A 103 -44.96 2.21 -10.29
C PRO A 103 -45.50 2.08 -8.87
N GLY A 104 -46.25 1.01 -8.59
CA GLY A 104 -46.83 0.76 -7.28
C GLY A 104 -45.81 0.99 -6.17
N ALA A 105 -46.20 1.75 -5.14
CA ALA A 105 -45.37 2.03 -3.99
C ALA A 105 -44.96 0.71 -3.31
N LYS A 106 -43.74 0.25 -3.58
CA LYS A 106 -43.03 -0.58 -2.60
C LYS A 106 -42.81 0.31 -1.38
N GLY A 107 -43.36 -0.11 -0.25
CA GLY A 107 -43.49 0.71 0.96
C GLY A 107 -42.18 1.40 1.36
N ALA A 108 -42.31 2.61 1.91
CA ALA A 108 -41.21 3.30 2.57
C ALA A 108 -40.57 2.34 3.60
N PRO A 109 -39.23 2.26 3.69
CA PRO A 109 -38.60 1.38 4.64
C PRO A 109 -39.08 1.76 6.05
N THR A 110 -39.70 0.80 6.74
CA THR A 110 -39.94 0.91 8.17
C THR A 110 -38.60 1.11 8.89
N GLY A 111 -38.59 1.74 10.06
CA GLY A 111 -37.34 1.99 10.81
C GLY A 111 -36.50 0.72 11.06
N GLU A 112 -37.16 -0.45 11.14
CA GLU A 112 -36.50 -1.76 11.23
C GLU A 112 -35.81 -2.19 9.92
N ASN A 113 -36.42 -1.93 8.75
CA ASN A 113 -35.83 -2.26 7.46
C ASN A 113 -34.63 -1.35 7.14
N ALA A 114 -34.72 -0.06 7.46
CA ALA A 114 -33.59 0.87 7.33
C ALA A 114 -32.41 0.46 8.24
N ARG A 115 -32.69 -0.03 9.45
CA ARG A 115 -31.67 -0.55 10.36
C ARG A 115 -31.01 -1.84 9.84
N ALA A 116 -31.78 -2.76 9.27
CA ALA A 116 -31.26 -4.00 8.69
C ALA A 116 -30.32 -3.71 7.51
N VAL A 117 -30.73 -2.83 6.58
CA VAL A 117 -29.89 -2.41 5.45
C VAL A 117 -28.59 -1.75 5.92
N ALA A 118 -28.67 -0.85 6.92
CA ALA A 118 -27.47 -0.23 7.49
C ALA A 118 -26.55 -1.25 8.18
N GLN A 119 -27.10 -2.26 8.85
CA GLN A 119 -26.33 -3.34 9.46
C GLN A 119 -25.58 -4.17 8.42
N ASP A 120 -26.22 -4.50 7.30
CA ASP A 120 -25.60 -5.24 6.20
C ASP A 120 -24.45 -4.45 5.57
N SER A 121 -24.60 -3.14 5.36
CA SER A 121 -23.51 -2.26 4.91
C SER A 121 -22.33 -2.25 5.90
N ILE A 122 -22.59 -2.14 7.20
CA ILE A 122 -21.54 -2.17 8.24
C ILE A 122 -20.81 -3.52 8.23
N ARG A 123 -21.55 -4.63 8.15
CA ARG A 123 -20.98 -5.99 8.08
C ARG A 123 -20.13 -6.19 6.83
N ALA A 124 -20.59 -5.70 5.68
CA ALA A 124 -19.82 -5.74 4.44
C ALA A 124 -18.51 -4.95 4.56
N ILE A 125 -18.55 -3.75 5.15
CA ILE A 125 -17.34 -2.94 5.38
C ILE A 125 -16.39 -3.62 6.38
N GLN A 126 -16.91 -4.28 7.42
CA GLN A 126 -16.11 -5.06 8.36
C GLN A 126 -15.42 -6.25 7.70
N LEU A 127 -16.12 -6.96 6.81
CA LEU A 127 -15.55 -8.04 5.99
C LEU A 127 -14.42 -7.51 5.09
N VAL A 128 -14.66 -6.43 4.35
CA VAL A 128 -13.63 -5.77 3.52
C VAL A 128 -12.40 -5.41 4.36
N ARG A 129 -12.61 -4.82 5.55
CA ARG A 129 -11.53 -4.47 6.47
C ARG A 129 -10.75 -5.71 6.93
N ALA A 130 -11.41 -6.82 7.20
CA ALA A 130 -10.72 -8.06 7.59
C ALA A 130 -9.79 -8.56 6.47
N TYR A 131 -10.28 -8.63 5.23
CA TYR A 131 -9.45 -9.00 4.08
C TYR A 131 -8.26 -8.05 3.86
N ARG A 132 -8.45 -6.73 4.03
CA ARG A 132 -7.35 -5.75 3.96
C ARG A 132 -6.27 -5.97 5.02
N ILE A 133 -6.63 -6.45 6.21
CA ILE A 133 -5.69 -6.63 7.33
C ILE A 133 -5.03 -8.01 7.29
N ILE A 134 -5.80 -9.08 7.08
CA ILE A 134 -5.33 -10.46 7.25
C ILE A 134 -5.52 -11.34 6.01
N GLY A 135 -6.03 -10.81 4.89
CA GLY A 135 -6.27 -11.59 3.67
C GLY A 135 -4.99 -12.22 3.10
N HIS A 136 -3.84 -11.58 3.32
CA HIS A 136 -2.51 -12.09 2.96
C HIS A 136 -2.16 -13.44 3.63
N LEU A 137 -2.78 -13.78 4.77
CA LEU A 137 -2.59 -15.08 5.44
C LEU A 137 -3.24 -16.25 4.68
N GLU A 138 -4.24 -15.97 3.84
CA GLU A 138 -4.91 -16.97 2.99
C GLU A 138 -4.45 -16.96 1.53
N ALA A 139 -3.51 -16.06 1.18
CA ALA A 139 -3.02 -15.90 -0.17
C ALA A 139 -2.28 -17.13 -0.72
N ASP A 140 -2.34 -17.31 -2.04
CA ASP A 140 -1.63 -18.37 -2.78
C ASP A 140 -0.16 -18.03 -3.01
N LEU A 141 0.59 -18.02 -1.92
CA LEU A 141 1.97 -17.54 -1.87
C LEU A 141 3.03 -18.63 -2.02
N ASP A 142 2.88 -19.78 -1.36
CA ASP A 142 3.87 -20.87 -1.39
C ASP A 142 3.76 -21.68 -2.70
N PRO A 143 4.79 -21.67 -3.57
CA PRO A 143 4.78 -22.49 -4.78
C PRO A 143 4.77 -24.00 -4.50
N LEU A 144 5.36 -24.43 -3.38
CA LEU A 144 5.48 -25.84 -3.02
C LEU A 144 4.23 -26.40 -2.34
N LYS A 145 3.37 -25.53 -1.80
CA LYS A 145 2.13 -25.88 -1.10
C LYS A 145 2.33 -26.94 0.00
N ILE A 146 3.44 -26.84 0.73
CA ILE A 146 3.81 -27.85 1.74
C ILE A 146 2.94 -27.69 2.99
N THR A 147 2.71 -26.45 3.41
CA THR A 147 1.89 -26.15 4.57
C THR A 147 0.43 -25.98 4.14
N PRO A 148 -0.52 -26.76 4.68
CA PRO A 148 -1.93 -26.58 4.36
C PRO A 148 -2.41 -25.21 4.84
N ARG A 149 -3.23 -24.55 4.01
CA ARG A 149 -3.87 -23.30 4.42
C ARG A 149 -4.92 -23.58 5.47
N THR A 150 -4.87 -22.81 6.55
CA THR A 150 -5.92 -22.85 7.58
C THR A 150 -6.87 -21.68 7.32
N PRO A 151 -8.15 -21.94 7.04
CA PRO A 151 -9.14 -20.87 6.88
C PRO A 151 -9.21 -20.03 8.16
N HIS A 152 -9.20 -18.72 7.99
CA HIS A 152 -9.31 -17.77 9.07
C HIS A 152 -10.79 -17.40 9.25
N PRO A 153 -11.39 -17.61 10.44
CA PRO A 153 -12.83 -17.37 10.64
C PRO A 153 -13.30 -15.95 10.27
N GLN A 154 -12.43 -14.95 10.43
CA GLN A 154 -12.72 -13.55 10.08
C GLN A 154 -12.74 -13.28 8.57
N LEU A 155 -12.35 -14.23 7.72
CA LEU A 155 -12.45 -14.12 6.26
C LEU A 155 -13.68 -14.85 5.71
N ASP A 156 -14.39 -15.60 6.56
CA ASP A 156 -15.67 -16.24 6.24
C ASP A 156 -16.82 -15.21 6.34
N PRO A 157 -17.60 -14.97 5.28
CA PRO A 157 -18.79 -14.11 5.32
C PRO A 157 -19.80 -14.52 6.40
N ALA A 158 -19.90 -15.81 6.72
CA ALA A 158 -20.80 -16.31 7.74
C ALA A 158 -20.47 -15.75 9.14
N PHE A 159 -19.19 -15.40 9.39
CA PHE A 159 -18.78 -14.74 10.64
C PHE A 159 -19.47 -13.37 10.85
N TYR A 160 -19.83 -12.70 9.75
CA TYR A 160 -20.51 -11.41 9.77
C TYR A 160 -22.03 -11.53 9.60
N GLY A 161 -22.57 -12.74 9.52
CA GLY A 161 -24.00 -13.01 9.38
C GLY A 161 -24.49 -13.05 7.93
N PHE A 162 -23.59 -13.19 6.94
CA PHE A 162 -23.96 -13.48 5.56
C PHE A 162 -24.03 -14.99 5.34
N HIS A 163 -25.23 -15.55 5.37
CA HIS A 163 -25.49 -16.95 5.03
C HIS A 163 -26.06 -17.05 3.61
N ASP A 164 -26.28 -18.28 3.11
CA ASP A 164 -26.66 -18.54 1.71
C ASP A 164 -27.84 -17.69 1.21
N ALA A 165 -28.82 -17.36 2.07
CA ALA A 165 -29.98 -16.55 1.71
C ALA A 165 -29.64 -15.05 1.50
N GLU A 166 -28.56 -14.55 2.07
CA GLU A 166 -28.11 -13.17 2.01
C GLU A 166 -27.03 -12.94 0.94
N MET A 167 -26.34 -14.00 0.50
CA MET A 167 -25.14 -13.90 -0.34
C MET A 167 -25.35 -13.19 -1.68
N ASP A 168 -26.58 -13.19 -2.20
CA ASP A 168 -26.94 -12.62 -3.51
C ASP A 168 -27.75 -11.30 -3.39
N LYS A 169 -27.99 -10.81 -2.17
CA LYS A 169 -28.70 -9.54 -1.94
C LYS A 169 -27.74 -8.36 -2.13
N PRO A 170 -28.04 -7.36 -2.98
CA PRO A 170 -27.19 -6.19 -3.15
C PRO A 170 -27.08 -5.36 -1.87
N ILE A 171 -25.86 -5.00 -1.49
CA ILE A 171 -25.55 -4.15 -0.34
C ILE A 171 -24.88 -2.87 -0.85
N PHE A 172 -25.33 -1.72 -0.36
CA PHE A 172 -24.68 -0.44 -0.62
C PHE A 172 -23.39 -0.34 0.20
N ILE A 173 -22.27 -0.07 -0.46
CA ILE A 173 -20.94 0.04 0.17
C ILE A 173 -20.20 1.33 -0.21
N ASP A 174 -20.91 2.33 -0.74
CA ASP A 174 -20.42 3.71 -0.91
C ASP A 174 -19.06 3.84 -1.65
N GLY A 175 -18.90 3.12 -2.76
CA GLY A 175 -17.69 3.20 -3.57
C GLY A 175 -16.48 2.45 -3.00
N VAL A 176 -16.61 1.77 -1.85
CA VAL A 176 -15.57 0.88 -1.30
C VAL A 176 -15.22 -0.19 -2.34
N MET A 177 -13.93 -0.47 -2.52
CA MET A 177 -13.41 -1.34 -3.60
C MET A 177 -13.76 -0.87 -5.03
N GLY A 178 -14.15 0.40 -5.21
CA GLY A 178 -14.52 0.97 -6.52
C GLY A 178 -15.92 0.59 -7.01
N VAL A 179 -16.83 0.15 -6.13
CA VAL A 179 -18.20 -0.25 -6.47
C VAL A 179 -19.22 0.43 -5.54
N GLU A 180 -20.32 0.96 -6.08
CA GLU A 180 -21.36 1.59 -5.26
C GLU A 180 -22.18 0.57 -4.45
N SER A 181 -22.52 -0.56 -5.09
CA SER A 181 -23.28 -1.64 -4.47
C SER A 181 -22.86 -2.99 -5.04
N ALA A 182 -22.78 -4.00 -4.19
CA ALA A 182 -22.42 -5.36 -4.56
C ALA A 182 -23.08 -6.36 -3.61
N SER A 183 -23.34 -7.57 -4.10
CA SER A 183 -23.75 -8.68 -3.23
C SER A 183 -22.57 -9.20 -2.39
N PRO A 184 -22.78 -9.77 -1.19
CA PRO A 184 -21.70 -10.40 -0.43
C PRO A 184 -20.85 -11.38 -1.24
N ARG A 185 -21.46 -12.15 -2.15
CA ARG A 185 -20.74 -13.06 -3.06
C ARG A 185 -19.75 -12.30 -3.93
N GLN A 186 -20.20 -11.25 -4.61
CA GLN A 186 -19.34 -10.41 -5.45
C GLN A 186 -18.24 -9.71 -4.64
N ILE A 187 -18.56 -9.25 -3.43
CA ILE A 187 -17.58 -8.64 -2.52
C ILE A 187 -16.50 -9.67 -2.18
N VAL A 188 -16.88 -10.89 -1.79
CA VAL A 188 -15.93 -11.95 -1.43
C VAL A 188 -15.07 -12.37 -2.62
N ASP A 189 -15.66 -12.52 -3.80
CA ASP A 189 -14.90 -12.85 -5.02
C ASP A 189 -13.86 -11.78 -5.33
N LEU A 190 -14.24 -10.51 -5.20
CA LEU A 190 -13.34 -9.37 -5.38
C LEU A 190 -12.23 -9.35 -4.32
N LEU A 191 -12.57 -9.55 -3.05
CA LEU A 191 -11.62 -9.56 -1.94
C LEU A 191 -10.64 -10.74 -2.03
N LYS A 192 -11.11 -11.94 -2.39
CA LYS A 192 -10.26 -13.11 -2.59
C LYS A 192 -9.32 -12.92 -3.78
N ARG A 193 -9.81 -12.35 -4.88
CA ARG A 193 -8.99 -12.00 -6.05
C ARG A 193 -7.87 -11.01 -5.68
N THR A 194 -8.20 -9.98 -4.89
CA THR A 194 -7.24 -8.92 -4.53
C THR A 194 -6.26 -9.33 -3.42
N TYR A 195 -6.73 -9.95 -2.32
CA TYR A 195 -5.92 -10.17 -1.12
C TYR A 195 -5.50 -11.61 -0.88
N CYS A 196 -6.17 -12.58 -1.53
CA CYS A 196 -5.91 -14.01 -1.36
C CYS A 196 -5.41 -14.68 -2.66
N GLY A 197 -5.03 -13.87 -3.66
CA GLY A 197 -4.49 -14.32 -4.93
C GLY A 197 -3.00 -14.69 -4.84
N ARG A 198 -2.26 -14.41 -5.90
CA ARG A 198 -0.81 -14.68 -5.99
C ARG A 198 0.06 -13.61 -5.32
N ILE A 199 -0.58 -12.53 -4.84
CA ILE A 199 0.04 -11.46 -4.07
C ILE A 199 -0.77 -11.29 -2.78
N GLY A 200 -0.09 -11.32 -1.64
CA GLY A 200 -0.59 -10.94 -0.33
C GLY A 200 -0.06 -9.54 0.03
N TYR A 201 -0.95 -8.63 0.38
CA TYR A 201 -0.61 -7.25 0.68
C TYR A 201 -0.70 -6.98 2.18
N GLU A 202 0.41 -6.56 2.79
CA GLU A 202 0.44 -6.02 4.14
C GLU A 202 0.72 -4.52 4.09
N PHE A 203 -0.30 -3.73 4.43
CA PHE A 203 -0.20 -2.26 4.40
C PHE A 203 -1.09 -1.55 5.42
N MET A 204 -2.03 -2.25 6.06
CA MET A 204 -2.96 -1.62 6.99
C MET A 204 -2.32 -1.15 8.30
N HIS A 205 -1.10 -1.62 8.62
CA HIS A 205 -0.26 -1.13 9.72
C HIS A 205 0.30 0.28 9.47
N ILE A 206 0.23 0.78 8.24
CA ILE A 206 0.66 2.15 7.89
C ILE A 206 -0.29 3.17 8.52
N THR A 207 0.24 4.13 9.28
CA THR A 207 -0.57 5.17 9.93
C THR A 207 -0.98 6.26 8.95
N ASP A 208 -0.12 6.58 7.99
CA ASP A 208 -0.36 7.57 6.92
C ASP A 208 -1.56 7.15 6.05
N ALA A 209 -2.58 8.02 5.99
CA ALA A 209 -3.81 7.76 5.24
C ALA A 209 -3.59 7.85 3.73
N GLU A 210 -2.77 8.77 3.24
CA GLU A 210 -2.51 8.94 1.81
C GLU A 210 -1.81 7.71 1.23
N GLN A 211 -0.84 7.16 1.97
CA GLN A 211 -0.15 5.92 1.60
C GLN A 211 -1.12 4.73 1.51
N LYS A 212 -2.01 4.58 2.49
CA LYS A 212 -3.03 3.52 2.48
C LYS A 212 -4.02 3.70 1.34
N ASP A 213 -4.56 4.90 1.16
CA ASP A 213 -5.56 5.19 0.15
C ASP A 213 -4.99 5.04 -1.26
N TRP A 214 -3.70 5.37 -1.44
CA TRP A 214 -3.00 5.13 -2.71
C TRP A 214 -2.88 3.64 -2.99
N LEU A 215 -2.46 2.83 -2.00
CA LEU A 215 -2.35 1.38 -2.16
C LEU A 215 -3.72 0.75 -2.46
N GLN A 216 -4.76 1.13 -1.72
CA GLN A 216 -6.14 0.66 -1.95
C GLN A 216 -6.58 0.98 -3.39
N ARG A 217 -6.46 2.23 -3.84
CA ARG A 217 -6.81 2.62 -5.23
C ARG A 217 -5.96 1.91 -6.29
N ARG A 218 -4.73 1.52 -5.94
CA ARG A 218 -3.81 0.85 -6.86
C ARG A 218 -4.17 -0.62 -7.07
N ILE A 219 -4.66 -1.30 -6.04
CA ILE A 219 -4.87 -2.77 -6.01
C ILE A 219 -6.34 -3.19 -6.02
N GLU A 220 -7.24 -2.33 -5.53
CA GLU A 220 -8.68 -2.60 -5.42
C GLU A 220 -9.44 -2.02 -6.62
N GLY A 221 -10.42 -2.78 -7.10
CA GLY A 221 -11.28 -2.39 -8.21
C GLY A 221 -11.46 -3.51 -9.22
N PRO A 222 -12.62 -3.59 -9.88
CA PRO A 222 -12.92 -4.65 -10.86
C PRO A 222 -11.97 -4.66 -12.06
N ASP A 223 -11.33 -3.52 -12.37
CA ASP A 223 -10.37 -3.34 -13.45
C ASP A 223 -8.90 -3.53 -13.03
N LYS A 224 -8.64 -3.86 -11.75
CA LYS A 224 -7.27 -3.97 -11.19
C LYS A 224 -6.65 -5.36 -11.30
N ASP A 225 -7.18 -6.21 -12.16
CA ASP A 225 -6.55 -7.49 -12.46
C ASP A 225 -5.17 -7.33 -13.10
N ILE A 226 -4.30 -8.30 -12.82
CA ILE A 226 -2.92 -8.30 -13.30
C ILE A 226 -2.92 -8.69 -14.78
N HIS A 227 -2.82 -7.68 -15.64
CA HIS A 227 -2.74 -7.86 -17.08
C HIS A 227 -1.42 -7.32 -17.62
N PHE A 228 -0.83 -8.07 -18.55
CA PHE A 228 0.32 -7.69 -19.35
C PHE A 228 -0.03 -7.79 -20.82
N THR A 229 0.54 -6.91 -21.64
CA THR A 229 0.45 -7.04 -23.10
C THR A 229 1.17 -8.30 -23.56
N PRO A 230 0.85 -8.85 -24.74
CA PRO A 230 1.57 -9.99 -25.32
C PRO A 230 3.09 -9.81 -25.32
N GLU A 231 3.57 -8.60 -25.65
CA GLU A 231 4.99 -8.25 -25.65
C GLU A 231 5.57 -8.22 -24.24
N GLY A 232 4.80 -7.74 -23.26
CA GLY A 232 5.17 -7.78 -21.85
C GLY A 232 5.34 -9.22 -21.36
N LYS A 233 4.39 -10.11 -21.69
CA LYS A 233 4.46 -11.54 -21.36
C LYS A 233 5.67 -12.21 -22.01
N LYS A 234 5.94 -11.93 -23.28
CA LYS A 234 7.13 -12.43 -24.00
C LYS A 234 8.43 -11.91 -23.39
N ALA A 235 8.47 -10.64 -22.96
CA ALA A 235 9.63 -10.08 -22.29
C ALA A 235 9.91 -10.78 -20.95
N ILE A 236 8.87 -11.04 -20.15
CA ILE A 236 8.97 -11.83 -18.92
C ILE A 236 9.50 -13.24 -19.21
N LEU A 237 8.92 -13.91 -20.21
CA LEU A 237 9.35 -15.25 -20.63
C LEU A 237 10.81 -15.27 -21.05
N ASN A 238 11.25 -14.32 -21.89
CA ASN A 238 12.64 -14.23 -22.35
C ASN A 238 13.60 -14.07 -21.17
N LYS A 239 13.24 -13.29 -20.15
CA LYS A 239 14.06 -13.13 -18.95
C LYS A 239 14.15 -14.40 -18.10
N LEU A 240 13.08 -15.20 -18.05
CA LEU A 240 13.12 -16.52 -17.44
C LEU A 240 14.00 -17.49 -18.23
N ILE A 241 13.96 -17.44 -19.57
CA ILE A 241 14.83 -18.25 -20.45
C ILE A 241 16.30 -17.90 -20.22
N GLU A 242 16.64 -16.61 -20.17
CA GLU A 242 18.00 -16.13 -19.86
C GLU A 242 18.44 -16.57 -18.45
N GLY A 243 17.56 -16.42 -17.45
CA GLY A 243 17.80 -16.79 -16.07
C GLY A 243 18.07 -18.28 -15.89
N GLU A 244 17.13 -19.13 -16.29
CA GLU A 244 17.24 -20.59 -16.16
C GLU A 244 18.32 -21.17 -17.10
N GLY A 245 18.45 -20.61 -18.31
CA GLY A 245 19.45 -21.03 -19.30
C GLY A 245 20.88 -20.84 -18.79
N PHE A 246 21.16 -19.72 -18.12
CA PHE A 246 22.45 -19.48 -17.48
C PHE A 246 22.76 -20.53 -16.40
N GLU A 247 21.80 -20.82 -15.51
CA GLU A 247 22.01 -21.79 -14.42
C GLU A 247 22.26 -23.19 -14.98
N LYS A 248 21.46 -23.63 -15.97
CA LYS A 248 21.65 -24.91 -16.65
C LYS A 248 23.01 -25.01 -17.34
N PHE A 249 23.44 -23.95 -18.02
CA PHE A 249 24.76 -23.91 -18.64
C PHE A 249 25.87 -24.05 -17.59
N ALA A 250 25.79 -23.28 -16.50
CA ALA A 250 26.79 -23.29 -15.44
C ALA A 250 26.86 -24.67 -14.75
N ALA A 251 25.70 -25.28 -14.47
CA ALA A 251 25.62 -26.61 -13.87
C ALA A 251 26.26 -27.69 -14.76
N ASN A 252 26.06 -27.63 -16.08
CA ASN A 252 26.60 -28.61 -17.02
C ASN A 252 28.10 -28.42 -17.30
N ARG A 253 28.59 -27.17 -17.34
CA ARG A 253 29.97 -26.87 -17.73
C ARG A 253 30.95 -26.78 -16.57
N PHE A 254 30.50 -26.35 -15.40
CA PHE A 254 31.34 -26.13 -14.22
C PHE A 254 30.90 -27.02 -13.06
N VAL A 255 30.83 -28.33 -13.33
CA VAL A 255 30.40 -29.35 -12.35
C VAL A 255 31.27 -29.26 -11.09
N GLY A 256 30.64 -29.28 -9.91
CA GLY A 256 31.32 -29.18 -8.62
C GLY A 256 31.78 -27.76 -8.22
N THR A 257 31.62 -26.77 -9.10
CA THR A 257 31.94 -25.37 -8.76
C THR A 257 30.73 -24.72 -8.09
N LYS A 258 30.94 -24.22 -6.87
CA LYS A 258 29.91 -23.46 -6.14
C LYS A 258 29.54 -22.19 -6.90
N ARG A 259 28.25 -22.04 -7.20
CA ARG A 259 27.70 -20.85 -7.88
C ARG A 259 26.58 -20.17 -7.08
N PHE A 260 25.95 -20.87 -6.15
CA PHE A 260 24.78 -20.41 -5.39
C PHE A 260 23.64 -19.97 -6.31
N GLY A 261 23.22 -20.91 -7.17
CA GLY A 261 22.32 -20.68 -8.28
C GLY A 261 20.96 -20.11 -7.88
N LEU A 262 20.33 -19.44 -8.85
CA LEU A 262 18.98 -18.89 -8.70
C LEU A 262 17.87 -19.93 -8.93
N ASP A 263 18.21 -21.20 -9.18
CA ASP A 263 17.27 -22.27 -9.51
C ASP A 263 16.10 -22.36 -8.50
N GLY A 264 14.87 -22.13 -8.97
CA GLY A 264 13.64 -22.04 -8.18
C GLY A 264 13.24 -20.63 -7.72
N GLY A 265 14.02 -19.59 -8.06
CA GLY A 265 13.77 -18.18 -7.78
C GLY A 265 14.00 -17.28 -9.00
N GLU A 266 13.87 -17.82 -10.21
CA GLU A 266 14.21 -17.18 -11.48
C GLU A 266 13.39 -15.92 -11.76
N ALA A 267 12.18 -15.80 -11.19
CA ALA A 267 11.33 -14.61 -11.27
C ALA A 267 11.98 -13.34 -10.69
N THR A 268 13.08 -13.48 -9.94
CA THR A 268 13.94 -12.36 -9.52
C THR A 268 14.42 -11.54 -10.73
N ILE A 269 14.83 -12.19 -11.82
CA ILE A 269 15.40 -11.49 -12.99
C ILE A 269 14.39 -10.54 -13.64
N PRO A 270 13.17 -10.96 -14.04
CA PRO A 270 12.18 -10.03 -14.59
C PRO A 270 11.70 -8.98 -13.56
N ALA A 271 11.67 -9.29 -12.25
CA ALA A 271 11.38 -8.28 -11.22
C ALA A 271 12.42 -7.15 -11.20
N LEU A 272 13.71 -7.49 -11.21
CA LEU A 272 14.79 -6.49 -11.21
C LEU A 272 14.75 -5.63 -12.47
N GLU A 273 14.52 -6.23 -13.64
CA GLU A 273 14.32 -5.51 -14.91
C GLU A 273 13.15 -4.52 -14.81
N GLN A 274 12.04 -4.93 -14.18
CA GLN A 274 10.88 -4.06 -13.98
C GLN A 274 11.16 -2.90 -13.03
N ILE A 275 11.94 -3.11 -11.96
CA ILE A 275 12.37 -2.05 -11.04
C ILE A 275 13.23 -1.02 -11.79
N ILE A 276 14.19 -1.48 -12.60
CA ILE A 276 15.06 -0.60 -13.38
C ILE A 276 14.25 0.19 -14.40
N LYS A 277 13.43 -0.49 -15.20
CA LYS A 277 12.59 0.13 -16.22
C LYS A 277 11.63 1.15 -15.62
N ARG A 278 10.85 0.75 -14.60
CA ARG A 278 9.86 1.64 -13.99
C ARG A 278 10.53 2.78 -13.22
N GLY A 279 11.64 2.51 -12.54
CA GLY A 279 12.43 3.52 -11.85
C GLY A 279 12.94 4.59 -12.81
N GLY A 280 13.53 4.19 -13.95
CA GLY A 280 14.00 5.10 -14.98
C GLY A 280 12.88 6.00 -15.54
N GLN A 281 11.71 5.41 -15.84
CA GLN A 281 10.53 6.16 -16.26
C GLN A 281 10.03 7.18 -15.23
N LEU A 282 10.30 6.95 -13.94
CA LEU A 282 9.92 7.84 -12.85
C LEU A 282 11.09 8.74 -12.36
N GLY A 283 12.18 8.81 -13.13
CA GLY A 283 13.27 9.76 -12.91
C GLY A 283 14.43 9.25 -12.04
N VAL A 284 14.49 7.95 -11.74
CA VAL A 284 15.69 7.33 -11.14
C VAL A 284 16.82 7.36 -12.18
N LYS A 285 17.96 7.94 -11.81
CA LYS A 285 19.16 8.05 -12.65
C LYS A 285 20.18 6.96 -12.32
N GLU A 286 20.26 6.56 -11.05
CA GLU A 286 21.18 5.52 -10.62
C GLU A 286 20.52 4.54 -9.64
N ILE A 287 20.89 3.27 -9.72
CA ILE A 287 20.51 2.23 -8.77
C ILE A 287 21.77 1.66 -8.13
N VAL A 288 21.84 1.73 -6.81
CA VAL A 288 22.94 1.13 -6.04
C VAL A 288 22.45 -0.18 -5.46
N LEU A 289 23.03 -1.29 -5.90
CA LEU A 289 22.61 -2.63 -5.50
C LEU A 289 23.49 -3.16 -4.37
N GLY A 290 22.84 -3.83 -3.42
CA GLY A 290 23.48 -4.75 -2.46
C GLY A 290 22.78 -6.10 -2.54
N MET A 291 23.54 -7.19 -2.59
CA MET A 291 22.95 -8.53 -2.57
C MET A 291 23.89 -9.56 -1.96
N ALA A 292 23.30 -10.63 -1.42
CA ALA A 292 24.02 -11.82 -0.97
C ALA A 292 24.51 -12.69 -2.16
N HIS A 293 24.85 -13.96 -1.88
CA HIS A 293 25.34 -14.90 -2.89
C HIS A 293 24.26 -15.44 -3.83
N ARG A 294 23.00 -15.56 -3.37
CA ARG A 294 21.93 -16.26 -4.09
C ARG A 294 21.62 -15.60 -5.43
N GLY A 295 21.85 -16.33 -6.52
CA GLY A 295 21.65 -15.84 -7.88
C GLY A 295 22.55 -14.70 -8.31
N ARG A 296 23.62 -14.37 -7.55
CA ARG A 296 24.46 -13.21 -7.85
C ARG A 296 25.11 -13.26 -9.23
N LEU A 297 25.59 -14.43 -9.64
CA LEU A 297 26.22 -14.60 -10.95
C LEU A 297 25.17 -14.41 -12.07
N ASN A 298 23.93 -14.83 -11.81
CA ASN A 298 22.79 -14.61 -12.69
C ASN A 298 22.48 -13.10 -12.83
N VAL A 299 22.38 -12.39 -11.70
CA VAL A 299 22.18 -10.93 -11.68
C VAL A 299 23.33 -10.19 -12.37
N LEU A 300 24.58 -10.61 -12.15
CA LEU A 300 25.74 -10.01 -12.82
C LEU A 300 25.63 -10.09 -14.34
N VAL A 301 25.19 -11.22 -14.89
CA VAL A 301 25.13 -11.41 -16.33
C VAL A 301 23.84 -10.84 -16.92
N ASN A 302 22.70 -11.25 -16.38
CA ASN A 302 21.38 -11.00 -16.98
C ASN A 302 20.80 -9.63 -16.61
N VAL A 303 21.30 -8.99 -15.53
CA VAL A 303 20.84 -7.65 -15.10
C VAL A 303 21.95 -6.61 -15.27
N MET A 304 23.14 -6.85 -14.71
CA MET A 304 24.29 -5.93 -14.79
C MET A 304 25.03 -6.02 -16.14
N GLY A 305 24.68 -6.94 -17.03
CA GLY A 305 25.31 -7.05 -18.36
C GLY A 305 26.79 -7.43 -18.33
N LYS A 306 27.29 -8.07 -17.27
CA LYS A 306 28.67 -8.58 -17.21
C LYS A 306 28.87 -9.59 -18.34
N PRO A 307 29.88 -9.42 -19.21
CA PRO A 307 30.09 -10.33 -20.33
C PRO A 307 30.31 -11.77 -19.88
N TYR A 308 29.62 -12.73 -20.51
CA TYR A 308 29.79 -14.16 -20.27
C TYR A 308 31.26 -14.61 -20.29
N ARG A 309 32.04 -14.11 -21.26
CA ARG A 309 33.47 -14.42 -21.39
C ARG A 309 34.27 -14.06 -20.14
N GLN A 310 34.01 -12.88 -19.56
CA GLN A 310 34.68 -12.43 -18.35
C GLN A 310 34.30 -13.32 -17.17
N LEU A 311 32.99 -13.60 -17.01
CA LEU A 311 32.53 -14.46 -15.94
C LEU A 311 33.12 -15.88 -16.04
N PHE A 312 33.11 -16.50 -17.22
CA PHE A 312 33.61 -17.85 -17.39
C PHE A 312 35.13 -17.96 -17.23
N HIS A 313 35.88 -16.90 -17.53
CA HIS A 313 37.30 -16.83 -17.19
C HIS A 313 37.52 -16.91 -15.66
N GLU A 314 36.70 -16.20 -14.87
CA GLU A 314 36.73 -16.28 -13.40
C GLU A 314 36.30 -17.67 -12.87
N PHE A 315 35.40 -18.37 -13.58
CA PHE A 315 35.06 -19.76 -13.23
C PHE A 315 36.23 -20.73 -13.42
N GLN A 316 37.13 -20.46 -14.37
CA GLN A 316 38.32 -21.26 -14.65
C GLN A 316 39.52 -20.90 -13.76
N GLY A 317 39.33 -20.03 -12.76
CA GLY A 317 40.41 -19.57 -11.86
C GLY A 317 41.22 -18.40 -12.42
N GLY A 318 40.77 -17.79 -13.52
CA GLY A 318 41.37 -16.57 -14.05
C GLY A 318 41.12 -15.37 -13.12
N ALA A 319 42.11 -14.48 -13.02
CA ALA A 319 41.96 -13.24 -12.26
C ALA A 319 40.88 -12.35 -12.89
N ALA A 320 40.10 -11.68 -12.03
CA ALA A 320 39.09 -10.71 -12.47
C ALA A 320 39.71 -9.42 -13.03
N ASN A 321 40.95 -9.13 -12.62
CA ASN A 321 41.73 -7.97 -13.03
C ASN A 321 42.99 -8.39 -13.80
N PRO A 322 43.57 -7.51 -14.64
CA PRO A 322 44.90 -7.72 -15.22
C PRO A 322 45.94 -8.04 -14.13
N SER A 323 46.97 -8.82 -14.48
CA SER A 323 48.03 -9.24 -13.54
C SER A 323 48.81 -8.08 -12.89
N GLU A 324 48.74 -6.89 -13.48
CA GLU A 324 49.36 -5.65 -12.99
C GLU A 324 48.54 -4.96 -11.87
N VAL A 325 47.29 -5.37 -11.63
CA VAL A 325 46.45 -4.81 -10.58
C VAL A 325 46.73 -5.53 -9.26
N GLU A 326 47.41 -4.85 -8.34
CA GLU A 326 47.70 -5.36 -7.00
C GLU A 326 46.43 -5.50 -6.13
N GLY A 327 46.33 -6.61 -5.40
CA GLY A 327 45.24 -6.90 -4.46
C GLY A 327 45.11 -8.39 -4.18
N SER A 328 44.64 -8.77 -2.99
CA SER A 328 44.45 -10.20 -2.62
C SER A 328 43.36 -10.91 -3.43
N GLY A 329 42.54 -10.14 -4.16
CA GLY A 329 41.31 -10.64 -4.80
C GLY A 329 40.23 -11.01 -3.78
N ASP A 330 39.08 -11.40 -4.29
CA ASP A 330 37.99 -12.04 -3.54
C ASP A 330 37.26 -13.03 -4.46
N VAL A 331 36.42 -13.90 -3.92
CA VAL A 331 35.66 -14.87 -4.70
C VAL A 331 34.67 -14.18 -5.65
N LYS A 332 34.42 -14.80 -6.82
CA LYS A 332 33.60 -14.23 -7.92
C LYS A 332 32.24 -13.66 -7.52
N TYR A 333 31.63 -14.21 -6.46
CA TYR A 333 30.34 -13.76 -5.93
C TYR A 333 30.46 -12.67 -4.83
N HIS A 334 31.61 -12.05 -4.64
CA HIS A 334 31.80 -10.87 -3.80
C HIS A 334 32.16 -9.61 -4.60
N LEU A 335 32.55 -9.77 -5.86
CA LEU A 335 32.99 -8.66 -6.71
C LEU A 335 31.81 -7.75 -7.10
N GLY A 336 32.08 -6.44 -7.13
CA GLY A 336 31.13 -5.45 -7.63
C GLY A 336 31.12 -5.36 -9.15
N ALA A 337 30.14 -4.65 -9.71
CA ALA A 337 30.04 -4.35 -11.13
C ALA A 337 29.31 -3.02 -11.33
N SER A 338 29.61 -2.33 -12.43
CA SER A 338 28.88 -1.14 -12.85
C SER A 338 28.53 -1.25 -14.33
N SER A 339 27.35 -0.79 -14.70
CA SER A 339 26.84 -0.87 -16.07
C SER A 339 25.73 0.15 -16.28
N ASP A 340 25.64 0.73 -17.47
CA ASP A 340 24.50 1.55 -17.85
C ASP A 340 23.45 0.70 -18.58
N ARG A 341 22.18 0.95 -18.27
CA ARG A 341 21.04 0.28 -18.91
C ARG A 341 20.13 1.32 -19.52
N GLU A 342 19.61 1.05 -20.70
CA GLU A 342 18.68 1.93 -21.40
C GLU A 342 17.32 1.24 -21.58
N PHE A 343 16.26 1.92 -21.16
CA PHE A 343 14.88 1.49 -21.38
C PHE A 343 14.06 2.69 -21.84
N ASP A 344 13.34 2.54 -22.96
CA ASP A 344 12.45 3.57 -23.49
C ASP A 344 13.14 4.96 -23.60
N GLY A 345 14.42 4.98 -23.97
CA GLY A 345 15.25 6.19 -24.07
C GLY A 345 15.72 6.80 -22.73
N GLN A 346 15.43 6.14 -21.60
CA GLN A 346 15.93 6.51 -20.27
C GLN A 346 17.15 5.67 -19.91
N GLN A 347 18.28 6.31 -19.63
CA GLN A 347 19.47 5.66 -19.12
C GLN A 347 19.49 5.64 -17.59
N VAL A 348 19.75 4.46 -17.02
CA VAL A 348 19.89 4.23 -15.59
C VAL A 348 21.24 3.56 -15.33
N HIS A 349 22.07 4.21 -14.52
CA HIS A 349 23.35 3.65 -14.09
C HIS A 349 23.15 2.64 -12.98
N LEU A 350 23.64 1.41 -13.15
CA LEU A 350 23.61 0.38 -12.11
C LEU A 350 24.99 0.25 -11.48
N SER A 351 25.03 0.13 -10.15
CA SER A 351 26.27 -0.15 -9.42
C SER A 351 26.05 -1.17 -8.32
N LEU A 352 26.49 -2.40 -8.57
CA LEU A 352 26.51 -3.49 -7.60
C LEU A 352 27.71 -3.34 -6.68
N THR A 353 27.44 -3.22 -5.38
CA THR A 353 28.46 -3.02 -4.36
C THR A 353 29.12 -4.36 -4.02
N PRO A 354 30.47 -4.41 -3.92
CA PRO A 354 31.15 -5.60 -3.41
C PRO A 354 30.78 -5.86 -1.94
N ASN A 355 30.81 -7.11 -1.51
CA ASN A 355 30.42 -7.48 -0.15
C ASN A 355 31.16 -8.72 0.33
N PRO A 356 31.43 -8.84 1.64
CA PRO A 356 31.95 -10.07 2.22
C PRO A 356 30.85 -11.15 2.33
N SER A 357 31.23 -12.34 2.81
CA SER A 357 30.29 -13.42 3.14
C SER A 357 29.36 -13.11 4.32
N HIS A 358 29.68 -12.10 5.15
CA HIS A 358 28.84 -11.68 6.26
C HIS A 358 27.55 -11.09 5.69
N LEU A 359 26.46 -11.85 5.76
CA LEU A 359 25.19 -11.47 5.16
C LEU A 359 24.68 -10.16 5.79
N GLU A 360 23.93 -9.38 5.01
CA GLU A 360 23.31 -8.10 5.41
C GLU A 360 24.28 -6.94 5.72
N ILE A 361 25.58 -7.16 5.99
CA ILE A 361 26.51 -6.07 6.35
C ILE A 361 26.76 -5.07 5.20
N VAL A 362 26.47 -5.47 3.96
CA VAL A 362 26.54 -4.57 2.79
C VAL A 362 25.42 -3.54 2.77
N ASN A 363 24.30 -3.78 3.48
CA ASN A 363 23.13 -2.91 3.48
C ASN A 363 23.47 -1.46 3.88
N PRO A 364 24.09 -1.19 5.05
CA PRO A 364 24.44 0.19 5.41
C PRO A 364 25.48 0.81 4.46
N VAL A 365 26.36 0.00 3.86
CA VAL A 365 27.35 0.46 2.87
C VAL A 365 26.66 0.97 1.60
N VAL A 366 25.66 0.24 1.11
CA VAL A 366 24.84 0.64 -0.04
C VAL A 366 24.05 1.90 0.26
N LEU A 367 23.43 1.99 1.44
CA LEU A 367 22.70 3.18 1.86
C LEU A 367 23.62 4.42 1.92
N GLY A 368 24.81 4.27 2.52
CA GLY A 368 25.83 5.34 2.55
C GLY A 368 26.30 5.75 1.14
N LYS A 369 26.56 4.78 0.27
CA LYS A 369 26.97 5.03 -1.13
C LYS A 369 25.85 5.73 -1.92
N ALA A 370 24.60 5.30 -1.78
CA ALA A 370 23.45 5.93 -2.40
C ALA A 370 23.28 7.36 -1.89
N ARG A 371 23.37 7.57 -0.57
CA ARG A 371 23.29 8.90 0.06
C ARG A 371 24.37 9.85 -0.47
N ALA A 372 25.60 9.38 -0.63
CA ALA A 372 26.70 10.16 -1.20
C ALA A 372 26.43 10.53 -2.67
N LYS A 373 25.95 9.58 -3.49
CA LYS A 373 25.59 9.83 -4.89
C LYS A 373 24.43 10.83 -5.03
N GLN A 374 23.41 10.75 -4.17
CA GLN A 374 22.33 11.74 -4.12
C GLN A 374 22.88 13.15 -3.81
N HIS A 375 23.86 13.25 -2.92
CA HIS A 375 24.53 14.53 -2.65
C HIS A 375 25.32 15.04 -3.88
N GLN A 376 26.06 14.18 -4.57
CA GLN A 376 26.78 14.52 -5.80
C GLN A 376 25.83 15.00 -6.91
N LEU A 377 24.66 14.38 -7.04
CA LEU A 377 23.60 14.78 -7.97
C LEU A 377 22.78 15.99 -7.51
N ARG A 378 23.15 16.61 -6.38
CA ARG A 378 22.45 17.74 -5.74
C ARG A 378 20.99 17.47 -5.36
N ASP A 379 20.60 16.20 -5.36
CA ASP A 379 19.30 15.73 -4.90
C ASP A 379 19.34 15.58 -3.38
N THR A 380 19.16 16.71 -2.69
CA THR A 380 19.32 16.77 -1.22
C THR A 380 18.01 16.74 -0.44
N GLN A 381 16.90 17.06 -1.11
CA GLN A 381 15.58 17.19 -0.51
C GLN A 381 14.75 15.93 -0.69
N SER A 382 14.37 15.59 -1.93
CA SER A 382 13.50 14.44 -2.25
C SER A 382 14.24 13.12 -2.20
N ARG A 383 15.55 13.09 -2.53
CA ARG A 383 16.39 11.88 -2.52
C ARG A 383 15.83 10.80 -3.46
N ALA A 384 15.21 11.24 -4.54
CA ALA A 384 14.51 10.43 -5.53
C ALA A 384 15.43 9.84 -6.61
N SER A 385 16.48 10.57 -7.00
CA SER A 385 17.30 10.31 -8.20
C SER A 385 18.21 9.08 -8.12
N VAL A 386 18.57 8.64 -6.91
CA VAL A 386 19.33 7.41 -6.68
C VAL A 386 18.48 6.47 -5.85
N LEU A 387 18.29 5.25 -6.33
CA LEU A 387 17.51 4.20 -5.69
C LEU A 387 18.45 3.15 -5.08
N PRO A 388 18.48 3.01 -3.73
CA PRO A 388 19.04 1.82 -3.12
C PRO A 388 18.12 0.62 -3.39
N LEU A 389 18.71 -0.48 -3.85
CA LEU A 389 18.04 -1.77 -4.07
C LEU A 389 18.81 -2.85 -3.31
N LEU A 390 18.19 -3.40 -2.27
CA LEU A 390 18.79 -4.40 -1.40
C LEU A 390 18.12 -5.76 -1.61
N ILE A 391 18.92 -6.78 -1.89
CA ILE A 391 18.45 -8.15 -2.14
C ILE A 391 18.91 -9.06 -1.01
N HIS A 392 17.95 -9.72 -0.37
CA HIS A 392 18.16 -10.45 0.88
C HIS A 392 17.79 -11.93 0.75
N GLY A 393 18.31 -12.75 1.67
CA GLY A 393 17.78 -14.09 1.93
C GLY A 393 16.84 -14.07 3.14
N ASP A 394 15.82 -14.93 3.16
CA ASP A 394 14.78 -14.96 4.19
C ASP A 394 15.35 -15.09 5.62
N ALA A 395 16.19 -16.08 5.87
CA ALA A 395 16.77 -16.31 7.20
C ALA A 395 17.71 -15.18 7.66
N ALA A 396 18.45 -14.57 6.73
CA ALA A 396 19.39 -13.50 7.06
C ALA A 396 18.64 -12.19 7.35
N PHE A 397 17.61 -11.87 6.56
CA PHE A 397 16.79 -10.69 6.71
C PHE A 397 16.10 -10.63 8.08
N SER A 398 15.57 -11.76 8.56
CA SER A 398 14.91 -11.83 9.87
C SER A 398 15.89 -11.96 11.04
N GLY A 399 17.11 -12.43 10.80
CA GLY A 399 18.05 -12.84 11.86
C GLY A 399 19.20 -11.87 12.15
N GLN A 400 19.59 -11.00 11.20
CA GLN A 400 20.73 -10.10 11.37
C GLN A 400 20.29 -8.71 11.86
N GLY A 401 20.78 -8.30 13.03
CA GLY A 401 20.41 -7.02 13.67
C GLY A 401 20.70 -5.77 12.81
N VAL A 402 21.71 -5.83 11.93
CA VAL A 402 22.04 -4.72 11.02
C VAL A 402 20.89 -4.36 10.07
N VAL A 403 19.96 -5.30 9.79
CA VAL A 403 18.76 -5.02 9.00
C VAL A 403 17.84 -4.05 9.75
N ALA A 404 17.57 -4.30 11.03
CA ALA A 404 16.78 -3.41 11.88
C ALA A 404 17.46 -2.06 12.08
N GLU A 405 18.80 -2.02 12.20
CA GLU A 405 19.57 -0.77 12.26
C GLU A 405 19.41 0.07 10.98
N CYS A 406 19.43 -0.57 9.80
CA CYS A 406 19.20 0.10 8.53
C CYS A 406 17.79 0.69 8.44
N PHE A 407 16.77 -0.07 8.86
CA PHE A 407 15.40 0.43 8.92
C PHE A 407 15.27 1.60 9.91
N ALA A 408 15.84 1.50 11.11
CA ALA A 408 15.84 2.60 12.07
C ALA A 408 16.45 3.90 11.50
N ALA A 409 17.41 3.78 10.59
CA ALA A 409 18.04 4.91 9.91
C ALA A 409 17.25 5.46 8.70
N SER A 410 16.32 4.70 8.10
CA SER A 410 15.75 4.98 6.78
C SER A 410 14.99 6.32 6.70
N GLY A 411 14.32 6.73 7.77
CA GLY A 411 13.61 8.01 7.87
C GLY A 411 14.44 9.18 8.42
N THR A 412 15.64 8.93 8.95
CA THR A 412 16.41 9.93 9.70
C THR A 412 17.09 10.95 8.75
N LYS A 413 17.14 12.22 9.14
CA LYS A 413 17.68 13.30 8.27
C LYS A 413 19.11 13.02 7.78
N GLY A 414 19.97 12.48 8.65
CA GLY A 414 21.37 12.18 8.36
C GLY A 414 21.56 11.05 7.35
N PHE A 415 20.70 10.03 7.41
CA PHE A 415 20.92 8.76 6.71
C PHE A 415 19.89 8.47 5.60
N ARG A 416 18.71 9.11 5.59
CA ARG A 416 17.62 8.81 4.66
C ARG A 416 18.05 8.86 3.19
N THR A 417 17.60 7.89 2.41
CA THR A 417 17.91 7.75 0.98
C THR A 417 16.67 7.87 0.09
N GLY A 418 15.57 8.43 0.62
CA GLY A 418 14.31 8.57 -0.12
C GLY A 418 13.60 7.24 -0.36
N GLY A 419 13.73 6.31 0.59
CA GLY A 419 13.18 4.97 0.49
C GLY A 419 14.08 3.99 -0.25
N THR A 420 14.13 2.77 0.25
CA THR A 420 14.85 1.61 -0.32
C THR A 420 13.85 0.55 -0.77
N ILE A 421 14.10 -0.07 -1.92
CA ILE A 421 13.37 -1.28 -2.30
C ILE A 421 14.13 -2.48 -1.75
N HIS A 422 13.47 -3.25 -0.90
CA HIS A 422 13.98 -4.51 -0.36
C HIS A 422 13.35 -5.67 -1.12
N PHE A 423 14.16 -6.53 -1.72
CA PHE A 423 13.72 -7.71 -2.47
C PHE A 423 14.24 -8.97 -1.77
N ILE A 424 13.35 -9.76 -1.18
CA ILE A 424 13.73 -10.98 -0.46
C ILE A 424 13.55 -12.16 -1.40
N ILE A 425 14.62 -12.92 -1.61
CA ILE A 425 14.57 -14.24 -2.27
C ILE A 425 14.23 -15.27 -1.19
N ASN A 426 12.96 -15.33 -0.82
CA ASN A 426 12.47 -16.18 0.27
C ASN A 426 12.28 -17.60 -0.24
N ASN A 427 13.34 -18.37 -0.17
CA ASN A 427 13.35 -19.75 -0.64
C ASN A 427 12.95 -20.74 0.47
N GLN A 428 12.41 -20.22 1.58
CA GLN A 428 11.86 -20.97 2.70
C GLN A 428 12.87 -21.84 3.43
N ILE A 429 14.17 -21.52 3.36
CA ILE A 429 15.24 -22.29 4.01
C ILE A 429 16.54 -21.47 4.14
N GLY A 430 17.14 -21.48 5.34
CA GLY A 430 18.47 -20.93 5.60
C GLY A 430 19.51 -22.03 5.78
N PHE A 431 20.35 -22.30 4.78
CA PHE A 431 21.25 -23.47 4.76
C PHE A 431 20.46 -24.79 4.94
N THR A 432 20.42 -25.34 6.15
CA THR A 432 19.65 -26.53 6.56
C THR A 432 18.50 -26.20 7.52
N THR A 433 18.41 -24.95 7.97
CA THR A 433 17.47 -24.47 8.99
C THR A 433 16.13 -24.10 8.36
N ALA A 434 15.05 -24.71 8.86
CA ALA A 434 13.69 -24.39 8.45
C ALA A 434 13.22 -23.04 9.04
N PRO A 435 12.27 -22.34 8.39
CA PRO A 435 11.69 -21.07 8.83
C PRO A 435 11.28 -20.98 10.31
N ILE A 436 10.65 -22.04 10.83
CA ILE A 436 10.21 -22.11 12.23
C ILE A 436 11.35 -22.00 13.25
N TYR A 437 12.58 -22.28 12.84
CA TYR A 437 13.79 -22.16 13.66
C TYR A 437 14.62 -20.93 13.34
N SER A 438 14.24 -20.12 12.34
CA SER A 438 14.99 -18.92 11.93
C SER A 438 14.35 -17.61 12.39
N ARG A 439 13.08 -17.62 12.81
CA ARG A 439 12.32 -16.44 13.21
C ARG A 439 11.15 -16.79 14.14
N SER A 440 10.63 -15.76 14.81
CA SER A 440 9.51 -15.88 15.77
C SER A 440 8.19 -15.28 15.26
N SER A 441 8.13 -14.92 13.98
CA SER A 441 6.99 -14.26 13.36
C SER A 441 6.60 -14.97 12.05
N PRO A 442 5.36 -14.77 11.53
CA PRO A 442 4.88 -15.48 10.34
C PRO A 442 5.79 -15.27 9.12
N TYR A 443 6.19 -14.03 8.86
CA TYR A 443 7.00 -13.67 7.70
C TYR A 443 8.42 -13.27 8.08
N CYS A 444 9.38 -13.57 7.22
CA CYS A 444 10.75 -13.08 7.42
C CYS A 444 10.82 -11.54 7.37
N THR A 445 9.81 -10.90 6.77
CA THR A 445 9.76 -9.47 6.50
C THR A 445 9.19 -8.62 7.63
N ASP A 446 8.72 -9.22 8.73
CA ASP A 446 8.04 -8.50 9.82
C ASP A 446 8.93 -7.44 10.51
N VAL A 447 10.25 -7.56 10.38
CA VAL A 447 11.19 -6.51 10.82
C VAL A 447 10.90 -5.15 10.16
N ALA A 448 10.37 -5.13 8.93
CA ALA A 448 10.05 -3.90 8.21
C ALA A 448 8.78 -3.18 8.74
N LEU A 449 7.97 -3.87 9.54
CA LEU A 449 6.79 -3.26 10.19
C LEU A 449 7.21 -2.13 11.15
N MET A 450 8.44 -2.16 11.69
CA MET A 450 8.95 -1.14 12.61
C MET A 450 8.99 0.28 12.00
N VAL A 451 9.15 0.37 10.68
CA VAL A 451 9.11 1.64 9.92
C VAL A 451 7.84 1.79 9.10
N GLN A 452 6.88 0.89 9.30
CA GLN A 452 5.63 0.84 8.56
C GLN A 452 5.86 0.81 7.03
N ALA A 453 6.83 0.06 6.55
CA ALA A 453 6.98 -0.19 5.12
C ALA A 453 5.83 -1.10 4.65
N PRO A 454 5.18 -0.85 3.49
CA PRO A 454 4.30 -1.85 2.90
C PRO A 454 5.11 -3.08 2.47
N ILE A 455 4.50 -4.24 2.61
CA ILE A 455 5.11 -5.53 2.29
C ILE A 455 4.20 -6.25 1.28
N PHE A 456 4.80 -6.71 0.18
CA PHE A 456 4.13 -7.49 -0.85
C PHE A 456 4.70 -8.89 -0.88
N HIS A 457 3.95 -9.85 -0.35
CA HIS A 457 4.28 -11.27 -0.45
C HIS A 457 3.80 -11.78 -1.79
N VAL A 458 4.67 -12.42 -2.56
CA VAL A 458 4.35 -12.81 -3.92
C VAL A 458 4.86 -14.20 -4.24
N ASN A 459 4.02 -14.99 -4.90
CA ASN A 459 4.36 -16.33 -5.35
C ASN A 459 5.40 -16.29 -6.47
N GLY A 460 6.58 -16.86 -6.22
CA GLY A 460 7.70 -16.89 -7.14
C GLY A 460 7.45 -17.67 -8.44
N ASP A 461 6.44 -18.55 -8.47
CA ASP A 461 6.03 -19.25 -9.70
C ASP A 461 5.04 -18.47 -10.57
N ASP A 462 4.54 -17.32 -10.09
CA ASP A 462 3.77 -16.38 -10.90
C ASP A 462 4.63 -15.15 -11.25
N PRO A 463 5.42 -15.22 -12.34
CA PRO A 463 6.32 -14.13 -12.70
C PRO A 463 5.58 -12.84 -13.09
N GLU A 464 4.31 -12.92 -13.55
CA GLU A 464 3.49 -11.74 -13.80
C GLU A 464 3.13 -11.04 -12.49
N ALA A 465 2.74 -11.80 -11.46
CA ALA A 465 2.51 -11.26 -10.12
C ALA A 465 3.77 -10.64 -9.52
N VAL A 466 4.92 -11.30 -9.66
CA VAL A 466 6.24 -10.81 -9.17
C VAL A 466 6.61 -9.49 -9.83
N VAL A 467 6.47 -9.39 -11.16
CA VAL A 467 6.72 -8.15 -11.93
C VAL A 467 5.71 -7.06 -11.55
N HIS A 468 4.45 -7.42 -11.32
CA HIS A 468 3.43 -6.47 -10.88
C HIS A 468 3.74 -5.88 -9.50
N ALA A 469 4.12 -6.71 -8.53
CA ALA A 469 4.54 -6.27 -7.20
C ALA A 469 5.77 -5.35 -7.28
N ALA A 470 6.77 -5.71 -8.09
CA ALA A 470 7.95 -4.89 -8.34
C ALA A 470 7.63 -3.51 -8.92
N ARG A 471 6.66 -3.44 -9.85
CA ARG A 471 6.15 -2.19 -10.41
C ARG A 471 5.49 -1.31 -9.35
N ILE A 472 4.56 -1.86 -8.55
CA ILE A 472 3.86 -1.11 -7.51
C ILE A 472 4.85 -0.63 -6.44
N ALA A 473 5.79 -1.47 -6.02
CA ALA A 473 6.81 -1.10 -5.03
C ALA A 473 7.65 0.08 -5.51
N THR A 474 8.06 0.05 -6.78
CA THR A 474 8.84 1.15 -7.37
C THR A 474 8.03 2.44 -7.42
N GLU A 475 6.75 2.37 -7.80
CA GLU A 475 5.85 3.52 -7.79
C GLU A 475 5.63 4.07 -6.38
N PHE A 476 5.41 3.21 -5.39
CA PHE A 476 5.21 3.59 -3.99
C PHE A 476 6.45 4.30 -3.43
N ARG A 477 7.63 3.70 -3.59
CA ARG A 477 8.90 4.31 -3.16
C ARG A 477 9.08 5.67 -3.80
N GLN A 478 8.81 5.78 -5.10
CA GLN A 478 9.07 7.00 -5.84
C GLN A 478 8.11 8.13 -5.48
N LEU A 479 6.87 7.79 -5.11
CA LEU A 479 5.86 8.75 -4.67
C LEU A 479 6.05 9.19 -3.22
N PHE A 480 6.30 8.25 -2.31
CA PHE A 480 6.28 8.51 -0.86
C PHE A 480 7.66 8.57 -0.21
N HIS A 481 8.73 8.28 -0.96
CA HIS A 481 10.12 8.32 -0.49
C HIS A 481 10.35 7.46 0.77
N LYS A 482 9.68 6.30 0.82
CA LYS A 482 9.66 5.37 1.94
C LYS A 482 10.07 3.97 1.49
N ASP A 483 10.66 3.21 2.41
CA ASP A 483 11.04 1.82 2.16
C ASP A 483 9.80 0.98 1.81
N VAL A 484 10.01 -0.01 0.95
CA VAL A 484 9.01 -0.99 0.52
C VAL A 484 9.67 -2.35 0.38
N VAL A 485 8.91 -3.39 0.72
CA VAL A 485 9.43 -4.76 0.78
C VAL A 485 8.67 -5.67 -0.16
N ILE A 486 9.40 -6.44 -0.97
CA ILE A 486 8.86 -7.50 -1.83
C ILE A 486 9.40 -8.82 -1.28
N ASP A 487 8.51 -9.65 -0.75
CA ASP A 487 8.81 -11.01 -0.28
C ASP A 487 8.46 -12.01 -1.38
N MET A 488 9.44 -12.36 -2.21
CA MET A 488 9.25 -13.35 -3.27
C MET A 488 9.40 -14.77 -2.69
N ILE A 489 8.27 -15.38 -2.36
CA ILE A 489 8.19 -16.72 -1.80
C ILE A 489 8.40 -17.72 -2.93
N CYS A 490 9.54 -18.40 -2.87
CA CYS A 490 10.08 -19.27 -3.90
C CYS A 490 10.64 -20.54 -3.25
N TYR A 491 11.53 -21.25 -3.93
CA TYR A 491 12.21 -22.42 -3.39
C TYR A 491 13.66 -22.50 -3.86
N ARG A 492 14.45 -23.43 -3.29
CA ARG A 492 15.82 -23.71 -3.73
C ARG A 492 15.88 -25.09 -4.34
N ARG A 493 16.13 -25.18 -5.66
CA ARG A 493 16.13 -26.45 -6.39
C ARG A 493 17.18 -27.44 -5.87
N PHE A 494 18.35 -26.94 -5.51
CA PHE A 494 19.52 -27.72 -5.07
C PHE A 494 19.84 -27.47 -3.59
N GLY A 495 20.89 -28.12 -3.07
CA GLY A 495 21.44 -27.82 -1.76
C GLY A 495 21.85 -26.35 -1.57
N HIS A 496 22.34 -25.98 -0.39
CA HIS A 496 22.75 -24.59 -0.11
C HIS A 496 23.84 -24.13 -1.06
N ASN A 497 24.80 -25.02 -1.31
CA ASN A 497 25.58 -25.03 -2.54
C ASN A 497 25.29 -26.30 -3.33
N GLU A 498 25.77 -26.39 -4.56
CA GLU A 498 25.37 -27.46 -5.48
C GLU A 498 26.04 -28.80 -5.24
N THR A 499 26.92 -28.88 -4.23
CA THR A 499 27.51 -30.14 -3.74
C THR A 499 26.88 -30.61 -2.43
N ASP A 500 26.00 -29.81 -1.80
CA ASP A 500 25.31 -30.20 -0.57
C ASP A 500 24.09 -31.07 -0.87
N GLU A 501 23.84 -32.09 -0.03
CA GLU A 501 22.64 -32.93 -0.08
C GLU A 501 21.58 -32.42 0.92
N PRO A 502 20.54 -31.71 0.46
CA PRO A 502 19.55 -31.11 1.33
C PRO A 502 18.55 -32.11 1.94
N ALA A 503 18.35 -33.28 1.33
CA ALA A 503 17.39 -34.27 1.82
C ALA A 503 17.78 -34.86 3.19
N PHE A 504 19.04 -34.71 3.62
CA PHE A 504 19.46 -35.10 4.97
C PHE A 504 18.77 -34.32 6.09
N THR A 505 18.33 -33.08 5.82
CA THR A 505 17.68 -32.22 6.82
C THR A 505 16.27 -31.81 6.43
N GLN A 506 15.97 -31.70 5.13
CA GLN A 506 14.67 -31.26 4.62
C GLN A 506 14.05 -32.26 3.61
N PRO A 507 13.88 -33.55 3.98
CA PRO A 507 13.46 -34.59 3.03
C PRO A 507 12.05 -34.37 2.46
N GLN A 508 11.12 -33.83 3.24
CA GLN A 508 9.75 -33.59 2.78
C GLN A 508 9.70 -32.48 1.72
N MET A 509 10.38 -31.36 1.99
CA MET A 509 10.47 -30.23 1.07
C MET A 509 11.11 -30.64 -0.25
N TYR A 510 12.26 -31.34 -0.21
CA TYR A 510 12.98 -31.71 -1.43
C TYR A 510 12.32 -32.84 -2.22
N ARG A 511 11.46 -33.65 -1.59
CA ARG A 511 10.58 -34.57 -2.31
C ARG A 511 9.60 -33.80 -3.21
N VAL A 512 8.95 -32.75 -2.67
CA VAL A 512 8.04 -31.90 -3.45
C VAL A 512 8.80 -31.15 -4.54
N ILE A 513 9.93 -30.52 -4.19
CA ILE A 513 10.76 -29.78 -5.16
C ILE A 513 11.18 -30.68 -6.31
N LYS A 514 11.57 -31.95 -6.07
CA LYS A 514 12.02 -32.85 -7.13
C LYS A 514 11.00 -33.02 -8.26
N ASP A 515 9.72 -33.09 -7.93
CA ASP A 515 8.63 -33.30 -8.89
C ASP A 515 7.99 -31.98 -9.36
N HIS A 516 8.45 -30.85 -8.83
CA HIS A 516 7.91 -29.53 -9.13
C HIS A 516 8.51 -28.95 -10.41
N ALA A 517 7.66 -28.60 -11.39
CA ALA A 517 8.09 -27.96 -12.63
C ALA A 517 8.81 -26.63 -12.36
N THR A 518 9.72 -26.24 -13.24
CA THR A 518 10.41 -24.95 -13.10
C THR A 518 9.47 -23.78 -13.40
N THR A 519 9.77 -22.59 -12.88
CA THR A 519 8.98 -21.39 -13.14
C THR A 519 8.89 -21.09 -14.65
N LEU A 520 9.98 -21.32 -15.41
CA LEU A 520 9.96 -21.19 -16.86
C LEU A 520 8.97 -22.16 -17.53
N GLN A 521 8.96 -23.42 -17.10
CA GLN A 521 8.05 -24.44 -17.65
C GLN A 521 6.59 -24.10 -17.35
N LEU A 522 6.29 -23.71 -16.11
CA LEU A 522 4.96 -23.29 -15.67
C LEU A 522 4.47 -22.09 -16.49
N TYR A 523 5.32 -21.07 -16.62
CA TYR A 523 4.95 -19.86 -17.35
C TYR A 523 4.82 -20.12 -18.86
N SER A 524 5.72 -20.89 -19.46
CA SER A 524 5.62 -21.29 -20.88
C SER A 524 4.30 -22.01 -21.16
N LYS A 525 3.91 -22.95 -20.29
CA LYS A 525 2.65 -23.69 -20.42
C LYS A 525 1.43 -22.75 -20.31
N LYS A 526 1.47 -21.79 -19.37
CA LYS A 526 0.44 -20.75 -19.23
C LYS A 526 0.27 -19.97 -20.54
N LEU A 527 1.36 -19.43 -21.09
CA LEU A 527 1.32 -18.63 -22.32
C LEU A 527 0.81 -19.42 -23.54
N VAL A 528 1.23 -20.67 -23.69
CA VAL A 528 0.71 -21.56 -24.75
C VAL A 528 -0.78 -21.80 -24.58
N SER A 529 -1.27 -22.02 -23.35
CA SER A 529 -2.71 -22.23 -23.09
C SER A 529 -3.56 -20.98 -23.34
N GLU A 530 -2.96 -19.79 -23.20
CA GLU A 530 -3.60 -18.50 -23.49
C GLU A 530 -3.47 -18.10 -24.97
N GLY A 531 -2.69 -18.85 -25.78
CA GLY A 531 -2.46 -18.55 -27.19
C GLY A 531 -1.62 -17.30 -27.46
N THR A 532 -0.72 -16.91 -26.54
CA THR A 532 0.05 -15.64 -26.59
C THR A 532 1.52 -15.83 -26.96
#